data_AF-A0A9D1DTN3-F1
#
_entry.id   AF-A0A9D1DTN3-F1
#
_cell.length_a   1.000
_cell.length_b   1.000
_cell.length_c   1.000
_cell.angle_alpha   90.00
_cell.angle_beta   90.00
_cell.angle_gamma   90.00
#
_symmetry.space_group_name_H-M   'P 1'
#
loop_
_entity.id
_entity.type
_entity.pdbx_description
1 polymer ?
#
loop_
_entity_poly.entity_id
_entity_poly.type
_entity_poly.pdbx_seq_one_letter_code
_entity_poly.pdbx_strand_id
1 'polypeptide(L)'
;MEKEKLKDLIDYYKDDGLTIVGLNDSQGVNTTSTIFKKGLLEYLASELKTDKFNPTVINAFSLLMNKTEHIDYFLKANLSLEEIKLSRVYSMVAALEKVMSDVHLPKSLGKVGYLYKVCAIPKKGDANIHLTTDLKDSKEPIVIYSSGVNNLMREVGNNPFSISKDYKDRDKRPNYNYTLEKVNNPNTLNKVMDGIDKNFYNLLSINDRSDIFALGSYTPASLRSEDMKIFQDLILAYNERLTSLCNSYHITYINTNEIGNRYNNSKANFHINTKGQIALAETILESIYDKKINSSSEEIEFNGEFKVTDDGSHDVVDALLFDRLNLYEERKNLLGYDALRHEQVIAENKSEISVFKKVLQKTK
;
A
#
# COMPACT_ATOMS: atom_id res chain seq x y z
N MET A 1 20.97 9.66 6.25
CA MET A 1 21.79 9.84 5.03
C MET A 1 22.75 11.04 5.15
N GLU A 2 23.97 10.94 4.59
CA GLU A 2 24.94 12.04 4.56
C GLU A 2 24.52 13.18 3.63
N LYS A 3 24.83 14.44 4.01
CA LYS A 3 24.40 15.64 3.26
C LYS A 3 24.96 15.70 1.84
N GLU A 4 26.16 15.18 1.62
CA GLU A 4 26.79 15.16 0.29
C GLU A 4 26.03 14.25 -0.67
N LYS A 5 25.69 13.03 -0.23
CA LYS A 5 24.86 12.09 -1.01
C LYS A 5 23.50 12.68 -1.39
N LEU A 6 22.85 13.39 -0.45
CA LEU A 6 21.58 14.08 -0.73
C LEU A 6 21.73 15.13 -1.83
N LYS A 7 22.82 15.90 -1.79
CA LYS A 7 23.11 16.94 -2.77
C LYS A 7 23.32 16.33 -4.16
N ASP A 8 24.08 15.24 -4.26
CA ASP A 8 24.31 14.55 -5.53
C ASP A 8 23.00 14.06 -6.14
N LEU A 9 22.09 13.49 -5.34
CA LEU A 9 20.75 13.10 -5.81
C LEU A 9 19.94 14.30 -6.32
N ILE A 10 19.96 15.42 -5.60
CA ILE A 10 19.27 16.64 -6.03
C ILE A 10 19.88 17.15 -7.35
N ASP A 11 21.20 17.17 -7.46
CA ASP A 11 21.91 17.60 -8.67
C ASP A 11 21.65 16.67 -9.86
N TYR A 12 21.40 15.38 -9.62
CA TYR A 12 21.01 14.40 -10.64
C TYR A 12 19.61 14.67 -11.21
N TYR A 13 18.61 14.92 -10.36
CA TYR A 13 17.20 15.05 -10.79
C TYR A 13 16.74 16.47 -11.12
N LYS A 14 17.49 17.52 -10.74
CA LYS A 14 16.99 18.91 -10.80
C LYS A 14 16.59 19.39 -12.21
N ASP A 15 17.26 18.90 -13.25
CA ASP A 15 17.06 19.41 -14.62
C ASP A 15 15.89 18.71 -15.32
N ASP A 16 15.77 17.39 -15.14
CA ASP A 16 14.68 16.58 -15.73
C ASP A 16 13.40 16.56 -14.86
N GLY A 17 13.52 16.93 -13.58
CA GLY A 17 12.47 16.75 -12.59
C GLY A 17 12.41 15.33 -12.02
N LEU A 18 11.55 15.13 -11.03
CA LEU A 18 11.34 13.83 -10.40
C LEU A 18 9.87 13.65 -10.03
N THR A 19 9.31 12.51 -10.43
CA THR A 19 8.00 12.04 -9.99
C THR A 19 8.20 10.89 -9.01
N ILE A 20 7.61 11.02 -7.82
CA ILE A 20 7.62 9.99 -6.77
C ILE A 20 6.19 9.51 -6.56
N VAL A 21 5.95 8.23 -6.76
CA VAL A 21 4.65 7.59 -6.62
C VAL A 21 4.68 6.59 -5.48
N GLY A 22 3.67 6.62 -4.61
CA GLY A 22 3.50 5.64 -3.54
C GLY A 22 2.28 4.80 -3.81
N LEU A 23 2.50 3.50 -4.00
CA LEU A 23 1.45 2.52 -4.33
C LEU A 23 1.36 1.43 -3.27
N ASN A 24 0.19 0.79 -3.23
CA ASN A 24 -0.16 -0.28 -2.32
C ASN A 24 -0.36 0.15 -0.85
N ASP A 25 -0.29 -0.83 0.07
CA ASP A 25 -0.63 -0.84 1.48
C ASP A 25 -0.22 0.39 2.32
N SER A 26 -0.86 0.44 3.47
CA SER A 26 -0.77 1.35 4.59
C SER A 26 0.60 1.47 5.30
N GLN A 27 1.65 0.72 4.92
CA GLN A 27 2.95 0.83 5.61
C GLN A 27 3.57 2.24 5.45
N GLY A 28 3.34 2.89 4.31
CA GLY A 28 3.77 4.28 4.07
C GLY A 28 2.89 5.34 4.73
N VAL A 29 1.78 4.94 5.36
CA VAL A 29 0.85 5.84 6.05
C VAL A 29 1.26 5.99 7.51
N ASN A 30 1.50 7.22 7.94
CA ASN A 30 1.75 7.51 9.36
C ASN A 30 0.42 7.57 10.13
N THR A 31 0.09 6.48 10.82
CA THR A 31 -1.15 6.35 11.62
C THR A 31 -0.98 6.75 13.09
N THR A 32 0.23 7.20 13.51
CA THR A 32 0.50 7.47 14.93
C THR A 32 -0.05 8.83 15.38
N SER A 33 -1.19 8.79 16.08
CA SER A 33 -1.83 9.74 17.03
C SER A 33 -1.89 11.25 16.72
N THR A 34 -1.27 11.71 15.65
CA THR A 34 -1.30 13.07 15.16
C THR A 34 -1.38 12.99 13.65
N ILE A 35 -2.59 13.15 13.14
CA ILE A 35 -2.94 13.37 11.72
C ILE A 35 -2.06 14.40 10.99
N PHE A 36 -1.28 15.20 11.72
CA PHE A 36 -0.39 16.25 11.22
C PHE A 36 1.01 15.77 10.83
N LYS A 37 1.39 14.52 11.13
CA LYS A 37 2.75 14.05 10.87
C LYS A 37 2.86 13.48 9.46
N LYS A 38 3.95 13.88 8.78
CA LYS A 38 4.34 13.39 7.46
C LYS A 38 4.38 11.85 7.42
N GLY A 39 3.93 11.28 6.30
CA GLY A 39 4.14 9.87 5.95
C GLY A 39 5.45 9.70 5.18
N LEU A 40 5.69 8.48 4.69
CA LEU A 40 6.93 8.11 4.01
C LEU A 40 7.26 9.04 2.83
N LEU A 41 6.32 9.22 1.91
CA LEU A 41 6.54 10.04 0.71
C LEU A 41 6.73 11.51 1.05
N GLU A 42 5.98 12.03 2.03
CA GLU A 42 6.15 13.42 2.45
C GLU A 42 7.52 13.67 3.08
N TYR A 43 8.13 12.66 3.71
CA TYR A 43 9.52 12.74 4.16
C TYR A 43 10.50 12.72 2.98
N LEU A 44 10.42 11.70 2.11
CA LEU A 44 11.28 11.58 0.92
C LEU A 44 11.31 12.86 0.09
N ALA A 45 10.13 13.37 -0.27
CA ALA A 45 10.01 14.58 -1.07
C ALA A 45 10.54 15.82 -0.33
N SER A 46 10.40 15.89 1.00
CA SER A 46 10.88 17.04 1.76
C SER A 46 12.39 17.07 1.95
N GLU A 47 13.05 15.91 1.99
CA GLU A 47 14.52 15.84 2.02
C GLU A 47 15.12 16.26 0.66
N LEU A 48 14.46 15.88 -0.44
CA LEU A 48 14.93 16.22 -1.80
C LEU A 48 14.59 17.66 -2.21
N LYS A 49 13.60 18.29 -1.57
CA LYS A 49 13.12 19.61 -1.98
C LYS A 49 14.13 20.73 -1.69
N THR A 50 14.37 21.57 -2.69
CA THR A 50 15.09 22.84 -2.59
C THR A 50 14.31 23.97 -3.26
N ASP A 51 14.82 25.20 -3.24
CA ASP A 51 14.23 26.32 -3.98
C ASP A 51 14.26 26.12 -5.50
N LYS A 52 15.16 25.27 -6.00
CA LYS A 52 15.36 25.00 -7.43
C LYS A 52 14.81 23.67 -7.90
N PHE A 53 14.43 22.79 -6.97
CA PHE A 53 13.99 21.44 -7.29
C PHE A 53 12.86 21.03 -6.34
N ASN A 54 11.72 20.64 -6.90
CA ASN A 54 10.55 20.24 -6.13
C ASN A 54 9.90 19.02 -6.79
N PRO A 55 10.07 17.81 -6.23
CA PRO A 55 9.50 16.60 -6.80
C PRO A 55 7.97 16.66 -6.88
N THR A 56 7.41 16.07 -7.93
CA THR A 56 5.99 15.74 -8.04
C THR A 56 5.72 14.51 -7.19
N VAL A 57 4.69 14.56 -6.32
CA VAL A 57 4.37 13.46 -5.41
C VAL A 57 2.95 12.99 -5.60
N ILE A 58 2.81 11.73 -6.02
CA ILE A 58 1.51 11.06 -6.15
C ILE A 58 1.42 10.01 -5.04
N ASN A 59 0.93 10.44 -3.88
CA ASN A 59 0.77 9.56 -2.72
C ASN A 59 -0.59 8.88 -2.73
N ALA A 60 -0.63 7.64 -3.24
CA ALA A 60 -1.81 6.78 -3.26
C ALA A 60 -1.83 5.73 -2.14
N PHE A 61 -0.92 5.79 -1.16
CA PHE A 61 -1.01 4.92 0.02
C PHE A 61 -2.35 5.10 0.74
N SER A 62 -2.98 4.00 1.12
CA SER A 62 -4.29 4.03 1.77
C SER A 62 -4.43 2.92 2.82
N LEU A 63 -5.23 3.19 3.86
CA LEU A 63 -5.59 2.19 4.87
C LEU A 63 -6.70 1.25 4.41
N LEU A 64 -7.40 1.61 3.33
CA LEU A 64 -8.61 0.91 2.87
C LEU A 64 -8.54 0.55 1.39
N MET A 65 -8.10 1.49 0.55
CA MET A 65 -8.00 1.31 -0.91
C MET A 65 -6.57 0.93 -1.31
N ASN A 66 -6.32 0.82 -2.62
CA ASN A 66 -4.99 0.59 -3.19
C ASN A 66 -4.33 -0.65 -2.57
N LYS A 67 -5.08 -1.75 -2.53
CA LYS A 67 -4.55 -3.07 -2.20
C LYS A 67 -3.94 -3.65 -3.48
N THR A 68 -3.20 -4.74 -3.37
CA THR A 68 -2.49 -5.36 -4.51
C THR A 68 -3.41 -5.57 -5.72
N GLU A 69 -4.66 -5.98 -5.51
CA GLU A 69 -5.67 -6.18 -6.55
C GLU A 69 -6.28 -4.89 -7.11
N HIS A 70 -6.22 -3.77 -6.38
CA HIS A 70 -6.78 -2.48 -6.82
C HIS A 70 -5.79 -1.59 -7.57
N ILE A 71 -4.48 -1.87 -7.49
CA ILE A 71 -3.44 -1.04 -8.13
C ILE A 71 -3.68 -0.97 -9.63
N ASP A 72 -4.02 -2.10 -10.26
CA ASP A 72 -4.39 -2.17 -11.67
C ASP A 72 -5.56 -1.24 -12.01
N TYR A 73 -6.58 -1.15 -11.14
CA TYR A 73 -7.73 -0.26 -11.35
C TYR A 73 -7.31 1.20 -11.30
N PHE A 74 -6.41 1.56 -10.37
CA PHE A 74 -5.93 2.92 -10.21
C PHE A 74 -5.07 3.36 -11.41
N LEU A 75 -4.20 2.47 -11.87
CA LEU A 75 -3.34 2.70 -13.03
C LEU A 75 -4.18 2.76 -14.31
N LYS A 76 -5.08 1.81 -14.54
CA LYS A 76 -5.92 1.77 -15.74
C LYS A 76 -6.84 2.98 -15.84
N ALA A 77 -7.47 3.36 -14.74
CA ALA A 77 -8.38 4.50 -14.68
C ALA A 77 -7.66 5.86 -14.72
N ASN A 78 -6.34 5.88 -14.53
CA ASN A 78 -5.53 7.09 -14.52
C ASN A 78 -6.03 8.17 -13.55
N LEU A 79 -6.24 7.78 -12.29
CA LEU A 79 -6.78 8.68 -11.28
C LEU A 79 -5.98 9.99 -11.18
N SER A 80 -6.70 11.12 -11.11
CA SER A 80 -6.09 12.41 -10.80
C SER A 80 -5.61 12.47 -9.35
N LEU A 81 -4.64 13.34 -9.07
CA LEU A 81 -4.15 13.56 -7.71
C LEU A 81 -5.25 14.10 -6.78
N GLU A 82 -6.22 14.84 -7.33
CA GLU A 82 -7.42 15.28 -6.60
C GLU A 82 -8.25 14.07 -6.13
N GLU A 83 -8.55 13.14 -7.02
CA GLU A 83 -9.31 11.93 -6.70
C GLU A 83 -8.57 11.04 -5.70
N ILE A 84 -7.25 10.88 -5.87
CA ILE A 84 -6.41 10.16 -4.93
C ILE A 84 -6.47 10.79 -3.53
N LYS A 85 -6.34 12.12 -3.42
CA LYS A 85 -6.42 12.83 -2.14
C LYS A 85 -7.80 12.68 -1.49
N LEU A 86 -8.88 12.84 -2.26
CA LEU A 86 -10.24 12.66 -1.76
C LEU A 86 -10.50 11.21 -1.31
N SER A 87 -10.08 10.21 -2.08
CA SER A 87 -10.24 8.81 -1.73
C SER A 87 -9.51 8.46 -0.43
N ARG A 88 -8.31 9.02 -0.20
CA ARG A 88 -7.55 8.84 1.06
C ARG A 88 -8.29 9.43 2.26
N VAL A 89 -8.84 10.64 2.14
CA VAL A 89 -9.66 11.27 3.20
C VAL A 89 -10.88 10.41 3.53
N TYR A 90 -11.63 9.97 2.52
CA TYR A 90 -12.83 9.17 2.74
C TYR A 90 -12.52 7.76 3.25
N SER A 91 -11.40 7.18 2.83
CA SER A 91 -10.88 5.91 3.34
C SER A 91 -10.56 5.99 4.82
N MET A 92 -9.90 7.06 5.28
CA MET A 92 -9.60 7.28 6.69
C MET A 92 -10.88 7.36 7.53
N VAL A 93 -11.88 8.10 7.05
CA VAL A 93 -13.19 8.18 7.73
C VAL A 93 -13.85 6.81 7.82
N ALA A 94 -13.92 6.07 6.71
CA ALA A 94 -14.52 4.74 6.69
C ALA A 94 -13.79 3.74 7.61
N ALA A 95 -12.46 3.78 7.65
CA ALA A 95 -11.65 2.95 8.54
C ALA A 95 -11.94 3.26 10.02
N LEU A 96 -12.02 4.54 10.40
CA LEU A 96 -12.33 4.93 11.77
C LEU A 96 -13.79 4.63 12.13
N GLU A 97 -14.74 4.83 11.23
CA GLU A 97 -16.14 4.43 11.43
C GLU A 97 -16.27 2.93 11.73
N LYS A 98 -15.48 2.10 11.04
CA LYS A 98 -15.39 0.66 11.31
C LYS A 98 -14.84 0.40 12.71
N VAL A 99 -13.69 0.98 13.06
CA VAL A 99 -13.08 0.80 14.39
C VAL A 99 -14.05 1.18 15.50
N MET A 100 -14.76 2.30 15.38
CA MET A 100 -15.77 2.72 16.37
C MET A 100 -16.89 1.69 16.50
N SER A 101 -17.38 1.17 15.37
CA SER A 101 -18.41 0.13 15.36
C SER A 101 -17.93 -1.16 16.03
N ASP A 102 -16.68 -1.56 15.79
CA ASP A 102 -16.08 -2.79 16.34
C ASP A 102 -15.91 -2.73 17.86
N VAL A 103 -15.82 -1.51 18.44
CA VAL A 103 -15.78 -1.28 19.89
C VAL A 103 -17.13 -0.81 20.47
N HIS A 104 -18.23 -1.01 19.74
CA HIS A 104 -19.59 -0.64 20.14
C HIS A 104 -19.79 0.86 20.43
N LEU A 105 -19.03 1.72 19.76
CA LEU A 105 -19.20 3.16 19.80
C LEU A 105 -19.96 3.68 18.55
N PRO A 106 -20.62 4.85 18.63
CA PRO A 106 -21.30 5.43 17.48
C PRO A 106 -20.37 5.67 16.29
N LYS A 107 -20.76 5.18 15.11
CA LYS A 107 -20.01 5.41 13.85
C LYS A 107 -19.72 6.89 13.60
N SER A 108 -20.60 7.79 14.02
CA SER A 108 -20.42 9.24 13.86
C SER A 108 -19.11 9.77 14.46
N LEU A 109 -18.54 9.11 15.48
CA LEU A 109 -17.23 9.47 16.03
C LEU A 109 -16.09 9.25 15.04
N GLY A 110 -16.24 8.32 14.09
CA GLY A 110 -15.29 8.07 13.01
C GLY A 110 -15.13 9.25 12.05
N LYS A 111 -16.09 10.19 12.04
CA LYS A 111 -15.99 11.45 11.26
C LYS A 111 -14.82 12.33 11.68
N VAL A 112 -14.22 12.09 12.85
CA VAL A 112 -12.94 12.72 13.23
C VAL A 112 -11.84 12.47 12.19
N GLY A 113 -11.94 11.39 11.41
CA GLY A 113 -11.07 11.13 10.26
C GLY A 113 -11.03 12.25 9.23
N TYR A 114 -12.07 13.09 9.15
CA TYR A 114 -12.04 14.27 8.26
C TYR A 114 -10.98 15.30 8.65
N LEU A 115 -10.44 15.26 9.87
CA LEU A 115 -9.29 16.09 10.21
C LEU A 115 -8.06 15.74 9.34
N TYR A 116 -8.00 14.53 8.75
CA TYR A 116 -6.98 14.16 7.76
C TYR A 116 -6.97 15.06 6.52
N LYS A 117 -8.08 15.77 6.25
CA LYS A 117 -8.13 16.81 5.21
C LYS A 117 -6.96 17.78 5.35
N VAL A 118 -6.54 18.14 6.56
CA VAL A 118 -5.43 19.09 6.76
C VAL A 118 -4.16 18.68 6.01
N CYS A 119 -3.90 17.38 5.82
CA CYS A 119 -2.73 16.87 5.10
C CYS A 119 -3.01 16.41 3.67
N ALA A 120 -4.28 16.23 3.28
CA ALA A 120 -4.68 15.68 1.99
C ALA A 120 -5.81 16.49 1.32
N ILE A 121 -5.86 17.80 1.55
CA ILE A 121 -6.77 18.70 0.82
C ILE A 121 -6.31 18.81 -0.64
N PRO A 122 -7.21 18.57 -1.61
CA PRO A 122 -6.96 18.92 -3.00
C PRO A 122 -6.61 20.41 -3.15
N LYS A 123 -5.58 20.68 -3.93
CA LYS A 123 -5.08 22.01 -4.26
C LYS A 123 -5.38 22.32 -5.73
N LYS A 124 -5.38 23.61 -6.06
CA LYS A 124 -5.48 24.06 -7.46
C LYS A 124 -4.38 23.39 -8.30
N GLY A 125 -4.78 22.74 -9.39
CA GLY A 125 -3.89 22.02 -10.29
C GLY A 125 -3.78 20.51 -10.03
N ASP A 126 -4.25 19.99 -8.89
CA ASP A 126 -4.22 18.55 -8.60
C ASP A 126 -5.04 17.72 -9.61
N ALA A 127 -6.08 18.30 -10.19
CA ALA A 127 -6.88 17.65 -11.23
C ALA A 127 -6.13 17.44 -12.55
N ASN A 128 -4.96 18.08 -12.74
CA ASN A 128 -4.16 17.96 -13.96
C ASN A 128 -3.01 16.95 -13.82
N ILE A 129 -2.72 16.49 -12.61
CA ILE A 129 -1.69 15.48 -12.33
C ILE A 129 -2.41 14.14 -12.26
N HIS A 130 -2.07 13.21 -13.15
CA HIS A 130 -2.72 11.92 -13.30
C HIS A 130 -1.71 10.79 -13.12
N LEU A 131 -2.07 9.79 -12.30
CA LEU A 131 -1.16 8.74 -11.86
C LEU A 131 -0.36 8.10 -13.00
N THR A 132 -1.04 7.64 -14.04
CA THR A 132 -0.44 6.85 -15.12
C THR A 132 0.18 7.71 -16.19
N THR A 133 -0.42 8.86 -16.52
CA THR A 133 0.18 9.84 -17.44
C THR A 133 1.49 10.37 -16.88
N ASP A 134 1.50 10.86 -15.63
CA ASP A 134 2.73 11.38 -15.01
C ASP A 134 3.79 10.28 -14.83
N LEU A 135 3.40 9.03 -14.54
CA LEU A 135 4.35 7.91 -14.53
C LEU A 135 4.96 7.67 -15.92
N LYS A 136 4.13 7.63 -16.96
CA LYS A 136 4.56 7.38 -18.34
C LYS A 136 5.48 8.48 -18.88
N ASP A 137 5.14 9.73 -18.62
CA ASP A 137 5.84 10.89 -19.18
C ASP A 137 7.12 11.26 -18.40
N SER A 138 7.29 10.74 -17.19
CA SER A 138 8.49 10.95 -16.39
C SER A 138 9.69 10.22 -16.98
N LYS A 139 10.87 10.86 -16.98
CA LYS A 139 12.11 10.25 -17.50
C LYS A 139 12.53 9.04 -16.67
N GLU A 140 12.58 9.20 -15.35
CA GLU A 140 12.99 8.16 -14.40
C GLU A 140 12.17 8.32 -13.10
N PRO A 141 10.89 7.89 -13.10
CA PRO A 141 10.06 8.01 -11.91
C PRO A 141 10.49 7.03 -10.83
N ILE A 142 10.30 7.42 -9.57
CA ILE A 142 10.50 6.55 -8.41
C ILE A 142 9.14 6.02 -7.96
N VAL A 143 9.01 4.70 -7.86
CA VAL A 143 7.81 4.04 -7.35
C VAL A 143 8.13 3.35 -6.03
N ILE A 144 7.53 3.82 -4.94
CA ILE A 144 7.56 3.12 -3.65
C ILE A 144 6.37 2.17 -3.61
N TYR A 145 6.64 0.87 -3.73
CA TYR A 145 5.62 -0.16 -3.69
C TYR A 145 5.57 -0.77 -2.28
N SER A 146 4.51 -0.46 -1.52
CA SER A 146 4.32 -1.08 -0.21
C SER A 146 3.93 -2.56 -0.36
N SER A 147 4.45 -3.42 0.50
CA SER A 147 4.24 -4.86 0.43
C SER A 147 2.75 -5.27 0.43
N GLY A 148 2.37 -6.37 -0.24
CA GLY A 148 1.01 -6.92 -0.30
C GLY A 148 0.52 -7.56 1.01
N VAL A 149 0.93 -7.02 2.16
CA VAL A 149 0.63 -7.60 3.47
C VAL A 149 -0.86 -7.54 3.80
N ASN A 150 -1.58 -6.47 3.45
CA ASN A 150 -3.04 -6.42 3.58
C ASN A 150 -3.73 -7.53 2.78
N ASN A 151 -3.21 -7.89 1.61
CA ASN A 151 -3.72 -9.01 0.82
C ASN A 151 -3.44 -10.33 1.51
N LEU A 152 -2.21 -10.51 2.03
CA LEU A 152 -1.87 -11.67 2.83
C LEU A 152 -2.79 -11.82 4.05
N MET A 153 -3.04 -10.73 4.78
CA MET A 153 -4.00 -10.69 5.90
C MET A 153 -5.43 -11.01 5.45
N ARG A 154 -5.85 -10.50 4.30
CA ARG A 154 -7.18 -10.76 3.73
C ARG A 154 -7.36 -12.23 3.38
N GLU A 155 -6.37 -12.86 2.74
CA GLU A 155 -6.38 -14.27 2.32
C GLU A 155 -6.32 -15.23 3.51
N VAL A 156 -5.44 -14.99 4.50
CA VAL A 156 -5.42 -15.80 5.73
C VAL A 156 -6.64 -15.53 6.61
N GLY A 157 -7.41 -14.47 6.31
CA GLY A 157 -8.63 -14.09 7.00
C GLY A 157 -8.43 -13.48 8.38
N ASN A 158 -7.22 -13.01 8.68
CA ASN A 158 -6.91 -12.44 9.97
C ASN A 158 -5.79 -11.41 9.88
N ASN A 159 -5.81 -10.47 10.83
CA ASN A 159 -4.71 -9.52 10.99
C ASN A 159 -3.79 -9.96 12.16
N PRO A 160 -2.52 -9.51 12.18
CA PRO A 160 -1.54 -9.85 13.21
C PRO A 160 -1.93 -9.53 14.66
N PHE A 161 -2.94 -8.69 14.92
CA PHE A 161 -3.42 -8.40 16.28
C PHE A 161 -4.53 -9.32 16.72
N SER A 162 -5.48 -9.54 15.82
CA SER A 162 -6.64 -10.38 16.07
C SER A 162 -6.20 -11.83 16.24
N ILE A 163 -5.20 -12.30 15.51
CA ILE A 163 -4.76 -13.71 15.59
C ILE A 163 -4.27 -14.11 16.99
N SER A 164 -3.55 -13.24 17.70
CA SER A 164 -3.10 -13.52 19.07
C SER A 164 -4.27 -13.57 20.06
N LYS A 165 -5.35 -12.84 19.80
CA LYS A 165 -6.59 -12.91 20.60
C LYS A 165 -7.37 -14.17 20.24
N ASP A 166 -7.52 -14.46 18.96
CA ASP A 166 -8.22 -15.64 18.48
C ASP A 166 -7.53 -16.94 18.92
N TYR A 167 -6.21 -16.95 19.05
CA TYR A 167 -5.48 -18.08 19.64
C TYR A 167 -5.88 -18.36 21.10
N LYS A 168 -6.10 -17.31 21.90
CA LYS A 168 -6.55 -17.46 23.30
C LYS A 168 -7.99 -17.95 23.38
N ASP A 169 -8.81 -17.57 22.42
CA ASP A 169 -10.22 -17.94 22.32
C ASP A 169 -10.48 -19.09 21.33
N ARG A 170 -9.44 -19.87 20.95
CA ARG A 170 -9.51 -20.86 19.87
C ARG A 170 -10.55 -21.96 20.11
N ASP A 171 -10.81 -22.30 21.38
CA ASP A 171 -11.81 -23.30 21.76
C ASP A 171 -13.25 -22.76 21.62
N LYS A 172 -13.40 -21.44 21.45
CA LYS A 172 -14.69 -20.73 21.37
C LYS A 172 -14.96 -20.13 20.00
N ARG A 173 -13.92 -19.93 19.18
CA ARG A 173 -14.01 -19.23 17.89
C ARG A 173 -13.26 -19.98 16.79
N PRO A 174 -13.91 -20.28 15.65
CA PRO A 174 -13.27 -21.02 14.55
C PRO A 174 -12.20 -20.21 13.78
N ASN A 175 -12.09 -18.89 14.02
CA ASN A 175 -11.22 -18.01 13.23
C ASN A 175 -9.73 -18.41 13.28
N TYR A 176 -9.24 -18.84 14.43
CA TYR A 176 -7.83 -19.26 14.56
C TYR A 176 -7.54 -20.48 13.68
N ASN A 177 -8.39 -21.50 13.73
CA ASN A 177 -8.22 -22.73 12.94
C ASN A 177 -8.35 -22.46 11.45
N TYR A 178 -9.32 -21.62 11.05
CA TYR A 178 -9.42 -21.16 9.67
C TYR A 178 -8.15 -20.45 9.21
N THR A 179 -7.62 -19.53 10.01
CA THR A 179 -6.39 -18.80 9.68
C THR A 179 -5.23 -19.79 9.52
N LEU A 180 -5.08 -20.72 10.47
CA LEU A 180 -4.04 -21.74 10.45
C LEU A 180 -4.11 -22.61 9.20
N GLU A 181 -5.30 -23.03 8.78
CA GLU A 181 -5.50 -23.79 7.54
C GLU A 181 -5.03 -22.99 6.31
N LYS A 182 -5.43 -21.71 6.21
CA LYS A 182 -4.99 -20.85 5.09
C LYS A 182 -3.50 -20.59 5.10
N VAL A 183 -2.87 -20.42 6.26
CA VAL A 183 -1.39 -20.26 6.37
C VAL A 183 -0.65 -21.50 5.89
N ASN A 184 -1.16 -22.69 6.20
CA ASN A 184 -0.56 -23.96 5.77
C ASN A 184 -0.83 -24.27 4.29
N ASN A 185 -1.70 -23.53 3.61
CA ASN A 185 -2.00 -23.72 2.21
C ASN A 185 -1.03 -22.89 1.34
N PRO A 186 -0.14 -23.53 0.55
CA PRO A 186 0.81 -22.80 -0.31
C PRO A 186 0.14 -21.86 -1.33
N ASN A 187 -1.10 -22.19 -1.74
CA ASN A 187 -1.85 -21.38 -2.71
C ASN A 187 -2.23 -20.00 -2.14
N THR A 188 -2.33 -19.85 -0.81
CA THR A 188 -2.60 -18.57 -0.16
C THR A 188 -1.51 -17.55 -0.48
N LEU A 189 -0.24 -17.94 -0.33
CA LEU A 189 0.88 -17.06 -0.64
C LEU A 189 1.06 -16.88 -2.15
N ASN A 190 0.83 -17.93 -2.95
CA ASN A 190 0.88 -17.83 -4.42
C ASN A 190 -0.03 -16.71 -4.93
N LYS A 191 -1.31 -16.69 -4.53
CA LYS A 191 -2.27 -15.66 -4.97
C LYS A 191 -1.80 -14.24 -4.69
N VAL A 192 -1.22 -14.00 -3.51
CA VAL A 192 -0.69 -12.67 -3.16
C VAL A 192 0.49 -12.32 -4.05
N MET A 193 1.40 -13.27 -4.28
CA MET A 193 2.56 -13.05 -5.14
C MET A 193 2.17 -12.83 -6.60
N ASP A 194 1.19 -13.57 -7.14
CA ASP A 194 0.69 -13.40 -8.50
C ASP A 194 0.11 -11.99 -8.71
N GLY A 195 -0.57 -11.45 -7.69
CA GLY A 195 -1.03 -10.05 -7.72
C GLY A 195 0.11 -9.04 -7.75
N ILE A 196 1.18 -9.27 -6.98
CA ILE A 196 2.36 -8.40 -6.98
C ILE A 196 3.10 -8.49 -8.31
N ASP A 197 3.27 -9.69 -8.85
CA ASP A 197 3.87 -9.97 -10.15
C ASP A 197 3.17 -9.19 -11.27
N LYS A 198 1.83 -9.30 -11.33
CA LYS A 198 1.03 -8.51 -12.28
C LYS A 198 1.23 -7.00 -12.12
N ASN A 199 1.35 -6.50 -10.89
CA ASN A 199 1.57 -5.07 -10.66
C ASN A 199 2.96 -4.63 -11.11
N PHE A 200 4.01 -5.43 -10.88
CA PHE A 200 5.35 -5.14 -11.38
C PHE A 200 5.37 -5.11 -12.91
N TYR A 201 4.76 -6.10 -13.54
CA TYR A 201 4.57 -6.13 -14.99
C TYR A 201 3.87 -4.85 -15.49
N ASN A 202 2.75 -4.47 -14.87
CA ASN A 202 1.98 -3.30 -15.28
C ASN A 202 2.77 -1.99 -15.11
N LEU A 203 3.47 -1.82 -14.00
CA LEU A 203 4.27 -0.60 -13.73
C LEU A 203 5.39 -0.43 -14.74
N LEU A 204 6.12 -1.51 -15.04
CA LEU A 204 7.20 -1.48 -16.03
C LEU A 204 6.66 -1.40 -17.47
N SER A 205 5.44 -1.89 -17.73
CA SER A 205 4.76 -1.67 -19.02
C SER A 205 4.34 -0.21 -19.24
N ILE A 206 4.10 0.53 -18.17
CA ILE A 206 3.78 1.97 -18.23
C ILE A 206 5.07 2.78 -18.47
N ASN A 207 6.11 2.45 -17.71
CA ASN A 207 7.42 3.07 -17.85
C ASN A 207 8.51 2.11 -17.37
N ASP A 208 9.29 1.59 -18.31
CA ASP A 208 10.38 0.62 -18.09
C ASP A 208 11.59 1.23 -17.38
N ARG A 209 11.71 2.57 -17.37
CA ARG A 209 12.72 3.32 -16.62
C ARG A 209 12.32 3.64 -15.18
N SER A 210 11.20 3.08 -14.69
CA SER A 210 10.76 3.27 -13.32
C SER A 210 11.71 2.60 -12.33
N ASP A 211 12.19 3.34 -11.34
CA ASP A 211 12.88 2.76 -10.19
C ASP A 211 11.88 2.35 -9.12
N ILE A 212 11.59 1.06 -9.08
CA ILE A 212 10.65 0.50 -8.11
C ILE A 212 11.41 0.04 -6.87
N PHE A 213 10.96 0.51 -5.71
CA PHE A 213 11.43 0.11 -4.39
C PHE A 213 10.30 -0.63 -3.67
N ALA A 214 10.38 -1.96 -3.67
CA ALA A 214 9.40 -2.82 -3.04
C ALA A 214 9.74 -3.03 -1.57
N LEU A 215 8.84 -2.61 -0.68
CA LEU A 215 9.01 -2.77 0.75
C LEU A 215 8.78 -4.23 1.14
N GLY A 216 9.61 -4.77 2.03
CA GLY A 216 9.31 -6.02 2.71
C GLY A 216 8.19 -5.89 3.75
N SER A 217 7.82 -7.02 4.32
CA SER A 217 7.00 -7.11 5.52
C SER A 217 7.90 -7.25 6.73
N TYR A 218 7.62 -6.53 7.81
CA TYR A 218 8.25 -6.78 9.11
C TYR A 218 7.32 -7.53 10.04
N THR A 219 7.88 -8.33 10.94
CA THR A 219 7.11 -9.04 11.96
C THR A 219 6.60 -8.08 13.05
N PRO A 220 5.27 -7.87 13.17
CA PRO A 220 4.72 -6.99 14.19
C PRO A 220 4.99 -7.52 15.60
N ALA A 221 5.08 -6.62 16.58
CA ALA A 221 5.36 -7.01 17.97
C ALA A 221 4.34 -8.00 18.57
N SER A 222 3.10 -8.05 18.05
CA SER A 222 2.08 -9.01 18.48
C SER A 222 2.40 -10.45 18.10
N LEU A 223 3.21 -10.69 17.07
CA LEU A 223 3.53 -12.03 16.58
C LEU A 223 4.86 -12.57 17.11
N ARG A 224 5.59 -11.85 17.96
CA ARG A 224 6.95 -12.25 18.41
C ARG A 224 6.99 -13.36 19.48
N SER A 225 5.86 -13.97 19.84
CA SER A 225 5.83 -15.11 20.77
C SER A 225 6.01 -16.44 20.04
N GLU A 226 6.49 -17.47 20.76
CA GLU A 226 6.67 -18.82 20.21
C GLU A 226 5.37 -19.42 19.65
N ASP A 227 4.24 -19.20 20.33
CA ASP A 227 2.92 -19.63 19.86
C ASP A 227 2.54 -19.09 18.46
N MET A 228 3.17 -18.00 18.04
CA MET A 228 2.88 -17.32 16.77
C MET A 228 3.92 -17.64 15.69
N LYS A 229 4.85 -18.58 15.95
CA LYS A 229 5.98 -18.91 15.07
C LYS A 229 5.54 -19.20 13.63
N ILE A 230 4.45 -19.94 13.45
CA ILE A 230 3.89 -20.23 12.12
C ILE A 230 3.51 -18.98 11.31
N PHE A 231 3.01 -17.93 11.97
CA PHE A 231 2.70 -16.66 11.31
C PHE A 231 3.96 -15.85 11.02
N GLN A 232 4.98 -15.95 11.88
CA GLN A 232 6.30 -15.36 11.60
C GLN A 232 6.95 -16.03 10.38
N ASP A 233 6.85 -17.36 10.29
CA ASP A 233 7.41 -18.13 9.18
C ASP A 233 6.70 -17.82 7.85
N LEU A 234 5.39 -17.56 7.88
CA LEU A 234 4.66 -17.06 6.71
C LEU A 234 5.20 -15.69 6.24
N ILE A 235 5.49 -14.76 7.16
CA ILE A 235 6.07 -13.45 6.81
C ILE A 235 7.47 -13.62 6.21
N LEU A 236 8.28 -14.54 6.75
CA LEU A 236 9.60 -14.86 6.22
C LEU A 236 9.49 -15.42 4.79
N ALA A 237 8.63 -16.43 4.59
CA ALA A 237 8.40 -17.03 3.27
C ALA A 237 7.87 -15.99 2.25
N TYR A 238 6.99 -15.08 2.68
CA TYR A 238 6.53 -13.97 1.86
C TYR A 238 7.70 -13.07 1.43
N ASN A 239 8.56 -12.66 2.36
CA ASN A 239 9.70 -11.78 2.06
C ASN A 239 10.74 -12.46 1.15
N GLU A 240 11.00 -13.75 1.35
CA GLU A 240 11.89 -14.53 0.48
C GLU A 240 11.37 -14.54 -0.95
N ARG A 241 10.08 -14.83 -1.14
CA ARG A 241 9.46 -14.81 -2.48
C ARG A 241 9.39 -13.43 -3.09
N LEU A 242 9.09 -12.40 -2.31
CA LEU A 242 9.12 -11.02 -2.79
C LEU A 242 10.54 -10.64 -3.23
N THR A 243 11.57 -11.03 -2.49
CA THR A 243 12.97 -10.81 -2.87
C THR A 243 13.29 -11.49 -4.21
N SER A 244 12.91 -12.76 -4.38
CA SER A 244 13.09 -13.48 -5.64
C SER A 244 12.37 -12.81 -6.80
N LEU A 245 11.12 -12.36 -6.59
CA LEU A 245 10.35 -11.66 -7.61
C LEU A 245 10.98 -10.31 -7.96
N CYS A 246 11.40 -9.53 -6.97
CA CYS A 246 12.11 -8.27 -7.18
C CYS A 246 13.37 -8.48 -8.04
N ASN A 247 14.15 -9.53 -7.76
CA ASN A 247 15.33 -9.85 -8.56
C ASN A 247 14.97 -10.17 -10.01
N SER A 248 13.86 -10.87 -10.27
CA SER A 248 13.43 -11.22 -11.64
C SER A 248 12.98 -10.01 -12.47
N TYR A 249 12.58 -8.92 -11.82
CA TYR A 249 12.18 -7.66 -12.46
C TYR A 249 13.22 -6.54 -12.29
N HIS A 250 14.38 -6.83 -11.67
CA HIS A 250 15.42 -5.84 -11.34
C HIS A 250 14.92 -4.67 -10.48
N ILE A 251 13.95 -4.97 -9.62
CA ILE A 251 13.34 -4.09 -8.64
C ILE A 251 14.16 -4.13 -7.35
N THR A 252 14.30 -2.99 -6.66
CA THR A 252 15.04 -2.93 -5.40
C THR A 252 14.15 -3.38 -4.25
N TYR A 253 14.48 -4.50 -3.62
CA TYR A 253 13.85 -4.95 -2.38
C TYR A 253 14.40 -4.17 -1.17
N ILE A 254 13.52 -3.56 -0.38
CA ILE A 254 13.86 -2.86 0.85
C ILE A 254 13.49 -3.75 2.05
N ASN A 255 14.51 -4.28 2.72
CA ASN A 255 14.31 -5.06 3.94
C ASN A 255 13.83 -4.17 5.10
N THR A 256 12.56 -4.27 5.46
CA THR A 256 11.98 -3.47 6.53
C THR A 256 12.07 -4.11 7.91
N ASN A 257 12.60 -5.33 8.05
CA ASN A 257 12.56 -6.09 9.30
C ASN A 257 13.24 -5.35 10.46
N GLU A 258 14.43 -4.79 10.23
CA GLU A 258 15.18 -4.08 11.28
C GLU A 258 14.44 -2.82 11.74
N ILE A 259 13.90 -2.05 10.79
CA ILE A 259 13.10 -0.86 11.05
C ILE A 259 11.84 -1.23 11.84
N GLY A 260 11.10 -2.25 11.39
CA GLY A 260 9.93 -2.76 12.10
C GLY A 260 10.27 -3.23 13.51
N ASN A 261 11.35 -3.98 13.67
CA ASN A 261 11.77 -4.48 14.98
C ASN A 261 12.09 -3.37 15.98
N ARG A 262 12.71 -2.28 15.51
CA ARG A 262 13.11 -1.14 16.34
C ARG A 262 11.97 -0.14 16.61
N TYR A 263 11.09 0.07 15.62
CA TYR A 263 10.12 1.18 15.64
C TYR A 263 8.65 0.75 15.69
N ASN A 264 8.35 -0.55 15.57
CA ASN A 264 7.05 -1.15 15.88
C ASN A 264 7.13 -1.88 17.24
N ASN A 265 6.88 -1.15 18.32
CA ASN A 265 6.90 -1.68 19.70
C ASN A 265 5.49 -1.91 20.27
N SER A 266 4.44 -1.68 19.47
CA SER A 266 3.05 -1.77 19.92
C SER A 266 2.46 -3.16 19.63
N LYS A 267 1.85 -3.77 20.63
CA LYS A 267 1.00 -4.97 20.45
C LYS A 267 -0.42 -4.64 19.96
N ALA A 268 -0.70 -3.37 19.69
CA ALA A 268 -2.03 -2.87 19.28
C ALA A 268 -2.00 -2.02 17.99
N ASN A 269 -0.84 -1.80 17.39
CA ASN A 269 -0.68 -1.05 16.14
C ASN A 269 0.46 -1.65 15.33
N PHE A 270 0.22 -1.99 14.05
CA PHE A 270 1.19 -2.72 13.21
C PHE A 270 2.06 -1.75 12.44
N HIS A 271 1.79 -0.45 12.53
CA HIS A 271 2.58 0.59 11.88
C HIS A 271 3.80 0.96 12.71
N ILE A 272 4.91 1.22 12.01
CA ILE A 272 6.06 1.93 12.58
C ILE A 272 5.68 3.36 12.96
N ASN A 273 6.31 3.88 14.02
CA ASN A 273 6.11 5.26 14.43
C ASN A 273 6.81 6.25 13.49
N THR A 274 6.67 7.55 13.76
CA THR A 274 7.28 8.62 12.96
C THR A 274 8.80 8.49 12.80
N LYS A 275 9.53 8.05 13.84
CA LYS A 275 10.97 7.82 13.73
C LYS A 275 11.29 6.67 12.78
N GLY A 276 10.44 5.63 12.76
CA GLY A 276 10.55 4.55 11.80
C GLY A 276 10.27 5.00 10.38
N GLN A 277 9.29 5.88 10.16
CA GLN A 277 9.01 6.45 8.82
C GLN A 277 10.19 7.26 8.29
N ILE A 278 10.86 8.03 9.16
CA ILE A 278 12.10 8.74 8.82
C ILE A 278 13.22 7.76 8.46
N ALA A 279 13.46 6.76 9.31
CA ALA A 279 14.50 5.75 9.05
C ALA A 279 14.26 4.99 7.73
N LEU A 280 13.00 4.66 7.42
CA LEU A 280 12.62 4.02 6.17
C LEU A 280 12.87 4.94 4.96
N ALA A 281 12.54 6.23 5.08
CA ALA A 281 12.83 7.21 4.04
C ALA A 281 14.35 7.31 3.79
N GLU A 282 15.16 7.35 4.85
CA GLU A 282 16.63 7.39 4.73
C GLU A 282 17.19 6.15 4.04
N THR A 283 16.72 4.94 4.42
CA THR A 283 17.13 3.69 3.76
C THR A 283 16.79 3.68 2.27
N ILE A 284 15.62 4.21 1.90
CA ILE A 284 15.23 4.32 0.49
C ILE A 284 16.09 5.34 -0.25
N LEU A 285 16.37 6.51 0.34
CA LEU A 285 17.26 7.51 -0.27
C LEU A 285 18.68 6.99 -0.47
N GLU A 286 19.20 6.23 0.50
CA GLU A 286 20.49 5.56 0.35
C GLU A 286 20.47 4.54 -0.79
N SER A 287 19.38 3.78 -0.93
CA SER A 287 19.21 2.83 -2.04
C SER A 287 19.11 3.53 -3.40
N ILE A 288 18.42 4.69 -3.47
CA ILE A 288 18.36 5.52 -4.68
C ILE A 288 19.76 6.03 -5.05
N TYR A 289 20.51 6.55 -4.07
CA TYR A 289 21.88 7.01 -4.27
C TYR A 289 22.78 5.90 -4.80
N ASP A 290 22.72 4.73 -4.16
CA ASP A 290 23.54 3.60 -4.57
C ASP A 290 23.22 3.16 -6.01
N LYS A 291 21.93 3.17 -6.38
CA LYS A 291 21.51 2.79 -7.74
C LYS A 291 21.86 3.82 -8.81
N LYS A 292 21.78 5.12 -8.50
CA LYS A 292 21.90 6.21 -9.48
C LYS A 292 23.29 6.82 -9.60
N ILE A 293 24.01 6.87 -8.49
CA ILE A 293 25.28 7.59 -8.39
C ILE A 293 26.44 6.61 -8.25
N ASN A 294 26.32 5.62 -7.35
CA ASN A 294 27.43 4.69 -7.09
C ASN A 294 27.49 3.52 -8.08
N SER A 295 26.36 3.09 -8.60
CA SER A 295 26.25 1.92 -9.47
C SER A 295 25.90 2.34 -10.89
N SER A 296 26.61 1.78 -11.88
CA SER A 296 26.10 1.71 -13.25
C SER A 296 25.15 0.53 -13.30
N SER A 297 23.88 0.77 -12.99
CA SER A 297 22.86 -0.24 -13.25
C SER A 297 22.67 -0.34 -14.77
N GLU A 298 22.69 -1.56 -15.29
CA GLU A 298 22.35 -1.80 -16.70
C GLU A 298 20.89 -1.35 -16.93
N GLU A 299 20.68 -0.57 -17.98
CA GLU A 299 19.32 -0.27 -18.45
C GLU A 299 18.71 -1.56 -19.00
N ILE A 300 17.53 -1.90 -18.50
CA ILE A 300 16.82 -3.11 -18.91
C ILE A 300 15.58 -2.65 -19.64
N GLU A 301 15.56 -2.94 -20.93
CA GLU A 301 14.40 -2.69 -21.77
C GLU A 301 13.29 -3.66 -21.37
N PHE A 302 12.13 -3.11 -21.00
CA PHE A 302 10.96 -3.90 -20.66
C PHE A 302 9.85 -3.63 -21.67
N ASN A 303 9.51 -4.66 -22.45
CA ASN A 303 8.48 -4.56 -23.48
C ASN A 303 7.17 -5.16 -22.96
N GLY A 304 6.27 -4.30 -22.50
CA GLY A 304 4.93 -4.66 -22.08
C GLY A 304 3.87 -3.69 -22.60
N GLU A 305 2.62 -4.13 -22.66
CA GLU A 305 1.49 -3.29 -23.06
C GLU A 305 0.57 -3.00 -21.88
N PHE A 306 0.37 -1.71 -21.58
CA PHE A 306 -0.62 -1.28 -20.60
C PHE A 306 -1.62 -0.31 -21.24
N LYS A 307 -2.91 -0.57 -21.04
CA LYS A 307 -4.00 0.24 -21.60
C LYS A 307 -4.65 1.09 -20.52
N VAL A 308 -4.80 2.37 -20.83
CA VAL A 308 -5.40 3.38 -19.96
C VAL A 308 -6.76 3.78 -20.53
N THR A 309 -7.73 4.06 -19.66
CA THR A 309 -9.09 4.51 -20.04
C THR A 309 -9.34 5.98 -19.80
N ASP A 310 -8.64 6.60 -18.85
CA ASP A 310 -8.77 8.01 -18.44
C ASP A 310 -10.14 8.38 -17.82
N ASP A 311 -10.90 7.40 -17.36
CA ASP A 311 -12.24 7.60 -16.75
C ASP A 311 -12.22 7.80 -15.22
N GLY A 312 -11.03 7.82 -14.63
CA GLY A 312 -10.79 8.16 -13.22
C GLY A 312 -11.64 7.32 -12.25
N SER A 313 -12.25 7.98 -11.27
CA SER A 313 -13.00 7.28 -10.22
C SER A 313 -14.23 6.51 -10.73
N HIS A 314 -14.72 6.77 -11.95
CA HIS A 314 -15.83 5.99 -12.52
C HIS A 314 -15.38 4.56 -12.82
N ASP A 315 -14.25 4.40 -13.50
CA ASP A 315 -13.71 3.10 -13.86
C ASP A 315 -13.33 2.27 -12.63
N VAL A 316 -12.82 2.91 -11.58
CA VAL A 316 -12.56 2.22 -10.31
C VAL A 316 -13.85 1.70 -9.68
N VAL A 317 -14.94 2.46 -9.74
CA VAL A 317 -16.25 2.01 -9.25
C VAL A 317 -16.75 0.83 -10.06
N ASP A 318 -16.62 0.86 -11.38
CA ASP A 318 -17.11 -0.20 -12.26
C ASP A 318 -16.31 -1.49 -12.08
N ALA A 319 -14.98 -1.41 -11.94
CA ALA A 319 -14.14 -2.56 -11.60
C ALA A 319 -14.52 -3.17 -10.25
N LEU A 320 -14.69 -2.34 -9.20
CA LEU A 320 -15.09 -2.83 -7.88
C LEU A 320 -16.51 -3.44 -7.87
N LEU A 321 -17.43 -2.91 -8.69
CA LEU A 321 -18.77 -3.47 -8.85
C LEU A 321 -18.72 -4.84 -9.53
N PHE A 322 -17.87 -5.00 -10.54
CA PHE A 322 -17.63 -6.28 -11.21
C PHE A 322 -17.06 -7.32 -10.23
N ASP A 323 -16.03 -6.96 -9.45
CA ASP A 323 -15.48 -7.83 -8.41
C ASP A 323 -16.55 -8.28 -7.42
N ARG A 324 -17.45 -7.36 -7.02
CA ARG A 324 -18.53 -7.69 -6.11
C ARG A 324 -19.48 -8.73 -6.66
N LEU A 325 -19.78 -8.68 -7.97
CA LEU A 325 -20.62 -9.68 -8.62
C LEU A 325 -19.95 -11.06 -8.56
N ASN A 326 -18.64 -11.14 -8.88
CA ASN A 326 -17.88 -12.38 -8.78
C ASN A 326 -17.86 -12.93 -7.35
N LEU A 327 -17.64 -12.06 -6.36
CA LEU A 327 -17.68 -12.44 -4.95
C LEU A 327 -19.06 -13.02 -4.55
N TYR A 328 -20.17 -12.46 -5.04
CA TYR A 328 -21.51 -13.01 -4.78
C TYR A 328 -21.74 -14.36 -5.43
N GLU A 329 -21.20 -14.61 -6.63
CA GLU A 329 -21.29 -15.90 -7.28
C GLU A 329 -20.46 -16.96 -6.55
N GLU A 330 -19.21 -16.65 -6.19
CA GLU A 330 -18.33 -17.53 -5.42
C GLU A 330 -18.94 -17.90 -4.06
N ARG A 331 -19.58 -16.92 -3.39
CA ARG A 331 -20.24 -17.12 -2.10
C ARG A 331 -21.25 -18.26 -2.12
N LYS A 332 -21.95 -18.51 -3.23
CA LYS A 332 -22.99 -19.55 -3.34
C LYS A 332 -22.43 -20.97 -3.12
N ASN A 333 -21.14 -21.16 -3.37
CA ASN A 333 -20.47 -22.46 -3.27
C ASN A 333 -19.76 -22.67 -1.93
N LEU A 334 -19.81 -21.69 -1.02
CA LEU A 334 -19.13 -21.74 0.26
C LEU A 334 -20.09 -22.10 1.39
N LEU A 335 -19.57 -22.83 2.38
CA LEU A 335 -20.28 -23.23 3.59
C LEU A 335 -19.47 -22.86 4.83
N GLY A 336 -20.12 -22.91 6.00
CA GLY A 336 -19.45 -22.74 7.29
C GLY A 336 -18.72 -21.40 7.43
N TYR A 337 -17.47 -21.47 7.90
CA TYR A 337 -16.69 -20.26 8.19
C TYR A 337 -16.12 -19.60 6.93
N ASP A 338 -15.79 -20.34 5.87
CA ASP A 338 -15.39 -19.76 4.57
C ASP A 338 -16.48 -18.82 4.05
N ALA A 339 -17.75 -19.25 4.11
CA ALA A 339 -18.90 -18.43 3.73
C ALA A 339 -18.98 -17.11 4.54
N LEU A 340 -18.79 -17.18 5.86
CA LEU A 340 -18.81 -16.00 6.73
C LEU A 340 -17.64 -15.06 6.43
N ARG A 341 -16.43 -15.59 6.22
CA ARG A 341 -15.28 -14.76 5.86
C ARG A 341 -15.48 -14.09 4.52
N HIS A 342 -16.04 -14.80 3.55
CA HIS A 342 -16.36 -14.26 2.23
C HIS A 342 -17.37 -13.11 2.28
N GLU A 343 -18.39 -13.21 3.14
CA GLU A 343 -19.34 -12.11 3.39
C GLU A 343 -18.66 -10.86 3.96
N GLN A 344 -17.64 -11.02 4.80
CA GLN A 344 -16.84 -9.90 5.30
C GLN A 344 -16.05 -9.24 4.16
N VAL A 345 -15.49 -10.02 3.22
CA VAL A 345 -14.81 -9.47 2.03
C VAL A 345 -15.79 -8.70 1.15
N ILE A 346 -17.01 -9.20 0.95
CA ILE A 346 -18.07 -8.47 0.24
C ILE A 346 -18.42 -7.15 0.96
N ALA A 347 -18.49 -7.16 2.30
CA ALA A 347 -18.74 -5.96 3.09
C ALA A 347 -17.59 -4.96 3.01
N GLU A 348 -16.34 -5.44 3.01
CA GLU A 348 -15.15 -4.63 2.73
C GLU A 348 -15.31 -3.97 1.35
N ASN A 349 -15.46 -4.73 0.27
CA ASN A 349 -15.62 -4.22 -1.10
C ASN A 349 -16.77 -3.19 -1.23
N LYS A 350 -17.91 -3.41 -0.55
CA LYS A 350 -19.00 -2.42 -0.51
C LYS A 350 -18.57 -1.08 0.10
N SER A 351 -17.72 -1.10 1.12
CA SER A 351 -17.13 0.11 1.71
C SER A 351 -16.22 0.83 0.70
N GLU A 352 -15.44 0.06 -0.07
CA GLU A 352 -14.52 0.57 -1.10
C GLU A 352 -15.29 1.28 -2.23
N ILE A 353 -16.36 0.66 -2.73
CA ILE A 353 -17.29 1.29 -3.69
C ILE A 353 -17.90 2.57 -3.09
N SER A 354 -18.29 2.57 -1.82
CA SER A 354 -18.87 3.75 -1.18
C SER A 354 -17.89 4.91 -1.07
N VAL A 355 -16.59 4.64 -0.96
CA VAL A 355 -15.55 5.68 -0.94
C VAL A 355 -15.50 6.37 -2.30
N PHE A 356 -15.33 5.62 -3.39
CA PHE A 356 -15.23 6.22 -4.73
C PHE A 356 -16.52 6.87 -5.22
N LYS A 357 -17.70 6.36 -4.82
CA LYS A 357 -18.96 7.08 -5.07
C LYS A 357 -19.00 8.46 -4.40
N LYS A 358 -18.37 8.63 -3.23
CA LYS A 358 -18.25 9.95 -2.57
C LYS A 358 -17.26 10.85 -3.30
N VAL A 359 -16.17 10.29 -3.84
CA VAL A 359 -15.21 11.03 -4.69
C VAL A 359 -15.92 11.58 -5.92
N LEU A 360 -16.64 10.73 -6.67
CA LEU A 360 -17.42 11.12 -7.85
C LEU A 360 -18.48 12.21 -7.58
N GLN A 361 -19.06 12.23 -6.39
CA GLN A 361 -20.02 13.28 -6.00
C GLN A 361 -19.34 14.64 -5.72
N LYS A 362 -18.03 14.67 -5.54
CA LYS A 362 -17.25 15.88 -5.23
C LYS A 362 -16.42 16.41 -6.39
N THR A 363 -16.09 15.57 -7.36
CA THR A 363 -15.35 15.96 -8.56
C THR A 363 -16.27 16.35 -9.73
N LYS A 364 -17.59 16.22 -9.57
CA LYS A 364 -18.60 16.90 -10.40
C LYS A 364 -18.75 18.36 -9.99
#